data_AF-A0A0K2JGH5-F1
#
_entry.id   AF-A0A0K2JGH5-F1
#
_cell.length_a   1.000
_cell.length_b   1.000
_cell.length_c   1.000
_cell.angle_alpha   90.00
_cell.angle_beta   90.00
_cell.angle_gamma   90.00
#
_symmetry.space_group_name_H-M   'P 1'
#
loop_
_entity.id
_entity.type
_entity.pdbx_description
1 polymer ?
#
loop_
_entity_poly.entity_id
_entity_poly.type
_entity_poly.pdbx_seq_one_letter_code
_entity_poly.pdbx_strand_id
1 'polypeptide(L)'
;MFYLKKFFYLSSFCFLLWYNYFMKMWNFTRDTKQKFYVDGSSFMNKDSKNKFVFKILKIIALTVVITLFIVGSIWDRQIAKEIGDLNDNGVVSWLSLFWDKLAYTMTVPFMFAGIGILLESLNIKYKSKFKFLGIIIIIVYALFIILFTLIISWIIYQQLTFSAFGGKGRDYWFGLDRTSTIVAMTIQISIEVILMGGIAWFLRVKFSKRDDLLTNNYWIDALKIFVVFALFGITFDPLLKIFFGRPYWVHVDYQYVIDHLPDSWTKKPTNVINAEYLDWWQIQGFKAEYWAFLLRKVGEGTHHWSNKAFPSGHMNSSSMPVYGFLLYFMNEKRKQKITCWKWFIFGFFIANIAMMAFMQILSRTHYLTDLMFSLIILLIFFQLVAYATDHVIYKVLSLIWNKQNKRYSMVKLNNGQKTILLLDIDGVLWIVAKVITAKINKSKKYKYWHRDNIIYKK
;
A
#
# COMPACT_ATOMS: atom_id res chain seq x y z
N MET A 1 6.16 23.45 -10.36
CA MET A 1 6.83 23.70 -9.06
C MET A 1 5.92 24.40 -8.02
N PHE A 2 4.98 25.25 -8.43
CA PHE A 2 4.03 25.92 -7.54
C PHE A 2 3.00 24.96 -6.88
N TYR A 3 2.61 23.88 -7.57
CA TYR A 3 1.57 22.95 -7.10
C TYR A 3 2.05 21.89 -6.08
N LEU A 4 3.28 21.38 -6.17
CA LEU A 4 3.81 20.42 -5.18
C LEU A 4 4.23 21.10 -3.87
N LYS A 5 4.79 22.31 -3.94
CA LYS A 5 4.99 23.15 -2.75
C LYS A 5 3.66 23.52 -2.11
N LYS A 6 2.63 23.88 -2.91
CA LYS A 6 1.26 24.06 -2.38
C LYS A 6 0.69 22.77 -1.80
N PHE A 7 0.96 21.58 -2.35
CA PHE A 7 0.46 20.32 -1.80
C PHE A 7 1.13 19.95 -0.47
N PHE A 8 2.46 20.13 -0.35
CA PHE A 8 3.14 19.93 0.94
C PHE A 8 2.77 21.01 1.96
N TYR A 9 2.65 22.28 1.55
CA TYR A 9 2.14 23.33 2.43
C TYR A 9 0.67 23.12 2.79
N LEU A 10 -0.21 22.69 1.87
CA LEU A 10 -1.59 22.32 2.20
C LEU A 10 -1.64 21.10 3.09
N SER A 11 -0.80 20.09 2.89
CA SER A 11 -0.79 18.88 3.73
C SER A 11 -0.31 19.18 5.15
N SER A 12 0.75 19.99 5.30
CA SER A 12 1.27 20.43 6.60
C SER A 12 0.36 21.47 7.26
N PHE A 13 -0.26 22.37 6.49
CA PHE A 13 -1.22 23.37 6.98
C PHE A 13 -2.57 22.74 7.31
N CYS A 14 -3.06 21.76 6.53
CA CYS A 14 -4.20 20.93 6.87
C CYS A 14 -3.86 20.02 8.05
N PHE A 15 -2.64 19.53 8.22
CA PHE A 15 -2.24 18.77 9.41
C PHE A 15 -2.15 19.66 10.65
N LEU A 16 -1.69 20.90 10.53
CA LEU A 16 -1.66 21.90 11.61
C LEU A 16 -3.04 22.47 11.94
N LEU A 17 -3.89 22.73 10.95
CA LEU A 17 -5.30 23.10 11.14
C LEU A 17 -6.09 21.93 11.70
N TRP A 18 -5.90 20.71 11.19
CA TRP A 18 -6.45 19.49 11.75
C TRP A 18 -5.99 19.31 13.19
N TYR A 19 -4.70 19.45 13.50
CA TYR A 19 -4.16 19.38 14.86
C TYR A 19 -4.76 20.45 15.78
N ASN A 20 -4.87 21.71 15.35
CA ASN A 20 -5.42 22.78 16.18
C ASN A 20 -6.95 22.67 16.38
N TYR A 21 -7.71 22.22 15.38
CA TYR A 21 -9.14 21.97 15.50
C TYR A 21 -9.44 20.70 16.31
N PHE A 22 -8.63 19.65 16.14
CA PHE A 22 -8.70 18.38 16.85
C PHE A 22 -8.35 18.53 18.33
N MET A 23 -7.42 19.42 18.68
CA MET A 23 -7.08 19.76 20.07
C MET A 23 -8.17 20.58 20.77
N LYS A 24 -8.89 21.47 20.06
CA LYS A 24 -10.03 22.22 20.61
C LYS A 24 -11.28 21.36 20.84
N MET A 25 -11.42 20.23 20.15
CA MET A 25 -12.61 19.36 20.21
C MET A 25 -12.62 18.30 21.32
N TRP A 26 -11.55 18.15 22.11
CA TRP A 26 -11.38 16.99 23.02
C TRP A 26 -11.89 17.19 24.46
N ASN A 27 -12.27 18.40 24.86
CA ASN A 27 -12.85 18.62 26.19
C ASN A 27 -14.34 18.30 26.20
N PHE A 28 -14.77 17.04 26.36
CA PHE A 28 -16.09 16.69 26.91
C PHE A 28 -16.17 15.23 27.40
N THR A 29 -16.99 15.03 28.43
CA THR A 29 -17.38 13.78 29.08
C THR A 29 -18.55 13.11 28.34
N ARG A 30 -18.51 11.78 28.23
CA ARG A 30 -19.50 10.97 27.48
C ARG A 30 -20.39 10.19 28.46
N ASP A 31 -21.65 10.02 28.07
CA ASP A 31 -22.67 9.23 28.76
C ASP A 31 -22.40 7.71 28.61
N THR A 32 -22.42 6.97 29.74
CA THR A 32 -21.70 5.70 29.98
C THR A 32 -22.52 4.42 29.77
N LYS A 33 -23.63 4.45 29.02
CA LYS A 33 -24.54 3.28 28.88
C LYS A 33 -24.21 2.30 27.74
N GLN A 34 -22.93 2.04 27.43
CA GLN A 34 -22.54 0.91 26.55
C GLN A 34 -21.80 -0.14 27.35
N LYS A 35 -22.35 -1.36 27.44
CA LYS A 35 -21.65 -2.53 27.99
C LYS A 35 -20.46 -2.86 27.09
N PHE A 36 -19.25 -2.64 27.58
CA PHE A 36 -18.02 -2.97 26.87
C PHE A 36 -17.53 -4.37 27.25
N TYR A 37 -17.32 -5.22 26.25
CA TYR A 37 -16.60 -6.48 26.42
C TYR A 37 -15.11 -6.15 26.59
N VAL A 38 -14.60 -6.36 27.80
CA VAL A 38 -13.19 -6.20 28.24
C VAL A 38 -12.20 -7.12 27.51
N ASP A 39 -12.66 -7.89 26.53
CA ASP A 39 -11.97 -9.06 26.04
C ASP A 39 -11.09 -8.80 24.79
N GLY A 40 -10.75 -7.54 24.50
CA GLY A 40 -10.23 -7.14 23.19
C GLY A 40 -9.15 -6.07 23.20
N SER A 41 -8.03 -6.30 23.90
CA SER A 41 -6.78 -5.72 23.40
C SER A 41 -6.23 -6.65 22.33
N SER A 42 -5.84 -6.09 21.19
CA SER A 42 -5.23 -6.72 20.01
C SER A 42 -3.89 -7.46 20.27
N PHE A 43 -3.64 -7.87 21.51
CA PHE A 43 -2.38 -8.41 22.00
C PHE A 43 -2.53 -9.73 22.76
N MET A 44 -3.76 -10.24 22.90
CA MET A 44 -4.02 -11.57 23.43
C MET A 44 -4.61 -12.46 22.34
N ASN A 45 -3.72 -13.03 21.53
CA ASN A 45 -3.97 -14.35 20.98
C ASN A 45 -2.64 -15.10 20.88
N LYS A 46 -2.44 -16.10 21.77
CA LYS A 46 -1.19 -16.87 21.78
C LYS A 46 -1.28 -18.12 20.92
N ASP A 47 -2.46 -18.67 20.65
CA ASP A 47 -2.62 -19.89 19.85
C ASP A 47 -3.90 -19.84 19.03
N SER A 48 -3.80 -19.40 17.77
CA SER A 48 -4.82 -19.70 16.77
C SER A 48 -4.17 -20.50 15.64
N LYS A 49 -4.83 -21.56 15.18
CA LYS A 49 -4.43 -22.36 14.00
C LYS A 49 -4.05 -21.46 12.80
N ASN A 50 -4.74 -20.34 12.65
CA ASN A 50 -4.50 -19.34 11.60
C ASN A 50 -3.13 -18.66 11.71
N LYS A 51 -2.65 -18.36 12.92
CA LYS A 51 -1.31 -17.78 13.12
C LYS A 51 -0.21 -18.71 12.64
N PHE A 52 -0.35 -20.00 12.90
CA PHE A 52 0.57 -21.02 12.41
C PHE A 52 0.54 -21.11 10.88
N VAL A 53 -0.66 -21.11 10.28
CA VAL A 53 -0.84 -21.08 8.82
C VAL A 53 -0.18 -19.83 8.21
N PHE A 54 -0.43 -18.63 8.74
CA PHE A 54 0.22 -17.41 8.23
C PHE A 54 1.73 -17.44 8.37
N LYS A 55 2.26 -18.00 9.45
CA LYS A 55 3.70 -18.18 9.63
C LYS A 55 4.27 -19.11 8.55
N ILE A 56 3.62 -20.23 8.27
CA ILE A 56 4.03 -21.15 7.20
C ILE A 56 3.97 -20.47 5.84
N LEU A 57 2.83 -19.84 5.50
CA LEU A 57 2.66 -19.15 4.22
C LEU A 57 3.71 -18.05 4.03
N LYS A 58 4.04 -17.31 5.08
CA LYS A 58 5.11 -16.30 5.04
C LYS A 58 6.47 -16.94 4.77
N ILE A 59 6.81 -18.04 5.45
CA ILE A 59 8.07 -18.76 5.24
C ILE A 59 8.13 -19.25 3.80
N ILE A 60 7.08 -19.91 3.31
CA ILE A 60 7.00 -20.39 1.92
C ILE A 60 7.19 -19.24 0.94
N ALA A 61 6.44 -18.14 1.10
CA ALA A 61 6.56 -16.97 0.23
C ALA A 61 7.96 -16.38 0.24
N LEU A 62 8.57 -16.22 1.42
CA LEU A 62 9.92 -15.69 1.54
C LEU A 62 10.96 -16.63 0.92
N THR A 63 10.84 -17.94 1.14
CA THR A 63 11.71 -18.95 0.53
C THR A 63 11.61 -18.91 -0.98
N VAL A 64 10.40 -18.94 -1.55
CA VAL A 64 10.18 -18.87 -3.00
C VAL A 64 10.79 -17.61 -3.59
N VAL A 65 10.52 -16.44 -3.00
CA VAL A 65 11.02 -15.17 -3.53
C VAL A 65 12.55 -15.07 -3.39
N ILE A 66 13.15 -15.54 -2.30
CA ILE A 66 14.62 -15.59 -2.14
C ILE A 66 15.25 -16.55 -3.15
N THR A 67 14.69 -17.74 -3.34
CA THR A 67 15.18 -18.71 -4.32
C THR A 67 15.14 -18.12 -5.73
N LEU A 68 14.01 -17.51 -6.11
CA LEU A 68 13.87 -16.84 -7.41
C LEU A 68 14.81 -15.64 -7.54
N PHE A 69 15.09 -14.90 -6.46
CA PHE A 69 16.07 -13.82 -6.47
C PHE A 69 17.50 -14.32 -6.68
N ILE A 70 17.88 -15.44 -6.05
CA ILE A 70 19.20 -16.08 -6.26
C ILE A 70 19.34 -16.56 -7.70
N VAL A 71 18.33 -17.26 -8.21
CA VAL A 71 18.28 -17.72 -9.60
C VAL A 71 18.38 -16.53 -10.56
N GLY A 72 17.56 -15.50 -10.35
CA GLY A 72 17.61 -14.27 -11.13
C GLY A 72 18.96 -13.56 -11.04
N SER A 73 19.68 -13.64 -9.92
CA SER A 73 21.00 -13.01 -9.80
C SER A 73 22.07 -13.69 -10.64
N ILE A 74 21.86 -14.94 -11.07
CA ILE A 74 22.80 -15.71 -11.90
C ILE A 74 22.36 -15.66 -13.37
N TRP A 75 21.06 -15.76 -13.65
CA TRP A 75 20.50 -15.93 -14.99
C TRP A 75 19.53 -14.80 -15.41
N ASP A 76 19.62 -13.61 -14.82
CA ASP A 76 18.64 -12.51 -15.01
C ASP A 76 18.37 -12.22 -16.50
N ARG A 77 19.44 -12.11 -17.29
CA ARG A 77 19.37 -11.77 -18.71
C ARG A 77 18.79 -12.90 -19.55
N GLN A 78 19.21 -14.14 -19.28
CA GLN A 78 18.71 -15.32 -19.99
C GLN A 78 17.21 -15.48 -19.73
N ILE A 79 16.78 -15.36 -18.47
CA ILE A 79 15.38 -15.45 -18.08
C ILE A 79 14.55 -14.34 -18.74
N ALA A 80 15.02 -13.09 -18.70
CA ALA A 80 14.32 -11.97 -19.31
C ALA A 80 14.18 -12.13 -20.84
N LYS A 81 15.20 -12.68 -21.50
CA LYS A 81 15.15 -13.00 -22.93
C LYS A 81 14.14 -14.11 -23.23
N GLU A 82 14.33 -15.29 -22.63
CA GLU A 82 13.50 -16.48 -22.90
C GLU A 82 12.02 -16.24 -22.61
N ILE A 83 11.70 -15.56 -21.48
CA ILE A 83 10.32 -15.23 -21.15
C ILE A 83 9.83 -14.07 -22.01
N GLY A 84 10.66 -13.07 -22.29
CA GLY A 84 10.28 -11.91 -23.10
C GLY A 84 9.89 -12.29 -24.53
N ASP A 85 10.54 -13.30 -25.12
CA ASP A 85 10.25 -13.80 -26.47
C ASP A 85 8.87 -14.48 -26.57
N LEU A 86 8.23 -14.80 -25.44
CA LEU A 86 6.84 -15.27 -25.42
C LEU A 86 5.82 -14.14 -25.63
N ASN A 87 6.22 -12.87 -25.57
CA ASN A 87 5.33 -11.71 -25.68
C ASN A 87 5.02 -11.29 -27.14
N ASP A 88 5.52 -12.04 -28.12
CA ASP A 88 5.33 -11.75 -29.55
C ASP A 88 3.94 -12.19 -30.08
N ASN A 89 2.99 -12.50 -29.18
CA ASN A 89 1.59 -12.82 -29.49
C ASN A 89 0.64 -11.71 -28.96
N GLY A 90 -0.20 -11.15 -29.83
CA GLY A 90 -1.06 -10.00 -29.51
C GLY A 90 -1.98 -10.19 -28.29
N VAL A 91 -2.43 -11.41 -27.98
CA VAL A 91 -3.23 -11.67 -26.76
C VAL A 91 -2.36 -11.52 -25.50
N VAL A 92 -1.13 -12.03 -25.55
CA VAL A 92 -0.18 -11.95 -24.44
C VAL A 92 0.22 -10.49 -24.21
N SER A 93 0.48 -9.75 -25.28
CA SER A 93 0.76 -8.32 -25.21
C SER A 93 -0.40 -7.52 -24.59
N TRP A 94 -1.64 -7.88 -24.94
CA TRP A 94 -2.84 -7.29 -24.36
C TRP A 94 -2.95 -7.55 -22.85
N LEU A 95 -2.73 -8.80 -22.42
CA LEU A 95 -2.73 -9.17 -21.01
C LEU A 95 -1.61 -8.46 -20.25
N SER A 96 -0.42 -8.38 -20.85
CA SER A 96 0.73 -7.66 -20.28
C SER A 96 0.40 -6.18 -20.05
N LEU A 97 -0.19 -5.49 -21.02
CA LEU A 97 -0.65 -4.11 -20.86
C LEU A 97 -1.72 -3.99 -19.77
N PHE A 98 -2.70 -4.90 -19.76
CA PHE A 98 -3.77 -4.91 -18.76
C PHE A 98 -3.20 -5.01 -17.34
N TRP A 99 -2.28 -5.96 -17.09
CA TRP A 99 -1.64 -6.12 -15.78
C TRP A 99 -0.72 -4.93 -15.45
N ASP A 100 0.09 -4.45 -16.40
CA ASP A 100 0.94 -3.27 -16.20
C ASP A 100 0.14 -2.07 -15.67
N LYS A 101 -0.93 -1.72 -16.37
CA LYS A 101 -1.77 -0.59 -15.99
C LYS A 101 -2.55 -0.86 -14.70
N LEU A 102 -3.05 -2.09 -14.51
CA LEU A 102 -3.70 -2.49 -13.26
C LEU A 102 -2.76 -2.31 -12.06
N ALA A 103 -1.46 -2.63 -12.15
CA ALA A 103 -0.54 -2.40 -11.04
C ALA A 103 -0.48 -0.93 -10.62
N TYR A 104 -0.43 -0.01 -11.57
CA TYR A 104 -0.34 1.42 -11.27
C TYR A 104 -1.58 1.96 -10.57
N THR A 105 -2.76 1.52 -11.01
CA THR A 105 -4.03 2.10 -10.58
C THR A 105 -4.66 1.34 -9.41
N MET A 106 -4.38 0.05 -9.25
CA MET A 106 -5.02 -0.79 -8.24
C MET A 106 -4.71 -0.34 -6.81
N THR A 107 -3.59 0.36 -6.58
CA THR A 107 -3.31 1.00 -5.29
C THR A 107 -4.42 1.99 -4.89
N VAL A 108 -5.05 2.68 -5.85
CA VAL A 108 -6.05 3.71 -5.59
C VAL A 108 -7.31 3.14 -4.92
N PRO A 109 -7.97 2.08 -5.43
CA PRO A 109 -9.06 1.41 -4.71
C PRO A 109 -8.73 1.01 -3.27
N PHE A 110 -7.50 0.58 -2.97
CA PHE A 110 -7.12 0.21 -1.60
C PHE A 110 -6.89 1.40 -0.70
N MET A 111 -6.25 2.46 -1.20
CA MET A 111 -6.12 3.72 -0.47
C MET A 111 -7.51 4.34 -0.23
N PHE A 112 -8.41 4.24 -1.20
CA PHE A 112 -9.81 4.62 -1.05
C PHE A 112 -10.51 3.83 0.06
N ALA A 113 -10.31 2.50 0.14
CA ALA A 113 -10.81 1.69 1.25
C ALA A 113 -10.24 2.16 2.61
N GLY A 114 -8.94 2.47 2.68
CA GLY A 114 -8.31 2.98 3.89
C GLY A 114 -8.88 4.33 4.34
N ILE A 115 -9.06 5.28 3.42
CA ILE A 115 -9.71 6.58 3.70
C ILE A 115 -11.15 6.34 4.17
N GLY A 116 -11.89 5.46 3.50
CA GLY A 116 -13.26 5.13 3.87
C GLY A 116 -13.37 4.52 5.27
N ILE A 117 -12.44 3.64 5.67
CA ILE A 117 -12.37 3.12 7.04
C ILE A 117 -12.15 4.25 8.05
N LEU A 118 -11.30 5.23 7.75
CA LEU A 118 -11.09 6.39 8.62
C LEU A 118 -12.35 7.25 8.73
N LEU A 119 -13.00 7.55 7.60
CA LEU A 119 -14.24 8.32 7.56
C LEU A 119 -15.37 7.64 8.33
N GLU A 120 -15.56 6.33 8.15
CA GLU A 120 -16.59 5.58 8.88
C GLU A 120 -16.29 5.49 10.38
N SER A 121 -15.02 5.37 10.75
CA SER A 121 -14.60 5.42 12.15
C SER A 121 -14.91 6.78 12.78
N LEU A 122 -14.66 7.89 12.06
CA LEU A 122 -15.00 9.24 12.49
C LEU A 122 -16.52 9.41 12.60
N ASN A 123 -17.27 8.89 11.65
CA ASN A 123 -18.73 8.92 11.69
C ASN A 123 -19.27 8.26 12.95
N ILE A 124 -18.83 7.04 13.26
CA ILE A 124 -19.27 6.35 14.48
C ILE A 124 -18.91 7.14 15.74
N LYS A 125 -17.69 7.70 15.78
CA LYS A 125 -17.23 8.49 16.92
C LYS A 125 -18.05 9.76 17.14
N TYR A 126 -18.48 10.42 16.06
CA TYR A 126 -19.08 11.76 16.13
C TYR A 126 -20.56 11.83 15.68
N LYS A 127 -21.22 10.71 15.41
CA LYS A 127 -22.60 10.64 14.91
C LYS A 127 -23.60 11.37 15.80
N SER A 128 -23.41 11.34 17.12
CA SER A 128 -24.28 12.03 18.09
C SER A 128 -24.23 13.55 17.93
N LYS A 129 -23.10 14.10 17.50
CA LYS A 129 -22.88 15.54 17.31
C LYS A 129 -23.20 16.00 15.88
N PHE A 130 -22.83 15.20 14.89
CA PHE A 130 -22.99 15.55 13.48
C PHE A 130 -23.85 14.51 12.75
N LYS A 131 -25.18 14.68 12.84
CA LYS A 131 -26.15 13.75 12.23
C LYS A 131 -26.00 13.61 10.71
N PHE A 132 -25.50 14.65 10.03
CA PHE A 132 -25.31 14.69 8.57
C PHE A 132 -23.98 14.09 8.10
N LEU A 133 -23.10 13.65 9.00
CA LEU A 133 -21.76 13.16 8.64
C LEU A 133 -21.83 11.93 7.71
N GLY A 134 -22.85 11.08 7.86
CA GLY A 134 -23.09 9.97 6.95
C GLY A 134 -23.39 10.40 5.51
N ILE A 135 -24.13 11.49 5.30
CA ILE A 135 -24.44 12.02 3.96
C ILE A 135 -23.18 12.64 3.34
N ILE A 136 -22.41 13.40 4.14
CA ILE A 136 -21.13 13.96 3.70
C ILE A 136 -20.19 12.85 3.21
N ILE A 137 -20.12 11.72 3.92
CA ILE A 137 -19.29 10.59 3.51
C ILE A 137 -19.75 9.99 2.17
N ILE A 138 -21.06 9.88 1.93
CA ILE A 138 -21.60 9.41 0.64
C ILE A 138 -21.18 10.37 -0.48
N ILE A 139 -21.32 11.68 -0.26
CA ILE A 139 -20.90 12.70 -1.23
C ILE A 139 -19.39 12.60 -1.50
N VAL A 140 -18.57 12.43 -0.46
CA VAL A 140 -17.12 12.24 -0.60
C VAL A 140 -16.79 10.99 -1.42
N TYR A 141 -17.45 9.86 -1.17
CA TYR A 141 -17.27 8.65 -1.98
C TYR A 141 -17.65 8.86 -3.43
N ALA A 142 -18.82 9.46 -3.70
CA ALA A 142 -19.28 9.73 -5.05
C ALA A 142 -18.34 10.68 -5.81
N LEU A 143 -17.96 11.80 -5.19
CA LEU A 143 -17.04 12.77 -5.77
C LEU A 143 -15.67 12.14 -6.06
N PHE A 144 -15.15 11.30 -5.17
CA PHE A 144 -13.86 10.64 -5.38
C PHE A 144 -13.92 9.66 -6.57
N ILE A 145 -14.98 8.85 -6.68
CA ILE A 145 -15.18 7.92 -7.81
C ILE A 145 -15.31 8.69 -9.12
N ILE A 146 -16.09 9.77 -9.14
CA ILE A 146 -16.25 10.62 -10.33
C ILE A 146 -14.89 11.23 -10.72
N LEU A 147 -14.18 11.84 -9.77
CA LEU A 147 -12.89 12.46 -10.03
C LEU A 147 -11.86 11.44 -10.53
N PHE A 148 -11.79 10.26 -9.90
CA PHE A 148 -10.92 9.17 -10.36
C PHE A 148 -11.25 8.76 -11.79
N THR A 149 -12.53 8.56 -12.09
CA THR A 149 -13.00 8.19 -13.44
C THR A 149 -12.61 9.25 -14.46
N LEU A 150 -12.80 10.54 -14.15
CA LEU A 150 -12.41 11.66 -15.02
C LEU A 150 -10.90 11.73 -15.24
N ILE A 151 -10.09 11.54 -14.20
CA ILE A 151 -8.62 11.56 -14.30
C ILE A 151 -8.13 10.42 -15.20
N ILE A 152 -8.59 9.19 -14.98
CA ILE A 152 -8.15 8.05 -15.79
C ILE A 152 -8.70 8.16 -17.22
N SER A 153 -9.94 8.62 -17.40
CA SER A 153 -10.49 8.90 -18.74
C SER A 153 -9.66 9.94 -19.49
N TRP A 154 -9.18 10.97 -18.78
CA TRP A 154 -8.27 11.95 -19.36
C TRP A 154 -6.91 11.33 -19.72
N ILE A 155 -6.36 10.41 -18.92
CA ILE A 155 -5.13 9.67 -19.26
C ILE A 155 -5.33 8.80 -20.51
N ILE A 156 -6.46 8.10 -20.61
CA ILE A 156 -6.82 7.32 -21.81
C ILE A 156 -6.94 8.23 -23.03
N TYR A 157 -7.56 9.40 -22.87
CA TYR A 157 -7.64 10.41 -23.93
C TYR A 157 -6.25 10.95 -24.34
N GLN A 158 -5.38 11.21 -23.37
CA GLN A 158 -4.00 11.60 -23.68
C GLN A 158 -3.29 10.51 -24.48
N GLN A 159 -3.43 9.24 -24.08
CA GLN A 159 -2.87 8.11 -24.82
C GLN A 159 -3.37 8.10 -26.27
N LEU A 160 -4.68 8.29 -26.51
CA LEU A 160 -5.27 8.39 -27.87
C LEU A 160 -4.62 9.45 -28.75
N THR A 161 -4.27 10.59 -28.15
CA THR A 161 -3.76 11.76 -28.87
C THR A 161 -2.23 11.82 -28.92
N PHE A 162 -1.56 11.04 -28.07
CA PHE A 162 -0.11 11.01 -27.95
C PHE A 162 0.51 10.44 -29.24
N SER A 163 1.42 11.20 -29.83
CA SER A 163 2.20 10.78 -30.99
C SER A 163 3.32 9.84 -30.53
N ALA A 164 3.02 8.55 -30.41
CA ALA A 164 4.01 7.51 -30.17
C ALA A 164 4.71 7.09 -31.48
N PHE A 165 5.83 6.36 -31.34
CA PHE A 165 6.43 5.62 -32.45
C PHE A 165 5.36 4.72 -33.11
N GLY A 166 5.32 4.69 -34.44
CA GLY A 166 4.34 3.89 -35.18
C GLY A 166 2.91 4.47 -35.28
N GLY A 167 2.61 5.61 -34.63
CA GLY A 167 1.35 6.34 -34.81
C GLY A 167 0.62 6.72 -33.53
N LYS A 168 -0.39 7.58 -33.65
CA LYS A 168 -1.17 8.09 -32.50
C LYS A 168 -1.95 6.97 -31.81
N GLY A 169 -1.88 6.91 -30.48
CA GLY A 169 -2.67 5.97 -29.68
C GLY A 169 -2.11 4.56 -29.57
N ARG A 170 -0.97 4.25 -30.20
CA ARG A 170 -0.31 2.94 -30.07
C ARG A 170 0.51 2.85 -28.79
N ASP A 171 0.64 1.64 -28.25
CA ASP A 171 1.56 1.35 -27.16
C ASP A 171 2.75 0.55 -27.70
N TYR A 172 3.90 1.21 -27.79
CA TYR A 172 5.13 0.61 -28.33
C TYR A 172 5.85 -0.30 -27.34
N TRP A 173 5.56 -0.21 -26.04
CA TRP A 173 6.12 -1.12 -25.04
C TRP A 173 5.53 -2.51 -25.19
N PHE A 174 4.26 -2.59 -25.58
CA PHE A 174 3.53 -3.84 -25.73
C PHE A 174 3.23 -4.17 -27.21
N GLY A 175 3.66 -3.36 -28.17
CA GLY A 175 3.42 -3.61 -29.60
C GLY A 175 1.94 -3.57 -30.02
N LEU A 176 1.08 -2.96 -29.21
CA LEU A 176 -0.37 -2.95 -29.42
C LEU A 176 -0.82 -1.80 -30.31
N ASP A 177 -1.83 -2.08 -31.13
CA ASP A 177 -2.51 -1.05 -31.90
C ASP A 177 -3.36 -0.14 -31.00
N ARG A 178 -3.90 0.92 -31.62
CA ARG A 178 -4.70 1.91 -30.91
C ARG A 178 -5.95 1.31 -30.29
N THR A 179 -6.67 0.45 -31.01
CA THR A 179 -7.94 -0.10 -30.54
C THR A 179 -7.72 -1.01 -29.33
N SER A 180 -6.75 -1.92 -29.42
CA SER A 180 -6.44 -2.89 -28.37
C SER A 180 -5.95 -2.21 -27.09
N THR A 181 -5.09 -1.18 -27.23
CA THR A 181 -4.60 -0.37 -26.11
C THR A 181 -5.76 0.26 -25.33
N ILE A 182 -6.71 0.86 -26.03
CA ILE A 182 -7.83 1.57 -25.42
C ILE A 182 -8.81 0.61 -24.79
N VAL A 183 -9.12 -0.50 -25.45
CA VAL A 183 -9.98 -1.54 -24.88
C VAL A 183 -9.38 -2.10 -23.58
N ALA A 184 -8.07 -2.36 -23.53
CA ALA A 184 -7.39 -2.81 -22.31
C ALA A 184 -7.57 -1.81 -21.16
N MET A 185 -7.25 -0.54 -21.41
CA MET A 185 -7.35 0.53 -20.40
C MET A 185 -8.80 0.79 -19.97
N THR A 186 -9.77 0.71 -20.89
CA THR A 186 -11.21 0.88 -20.60
C THR A 186 -11.77 -0.27 -19.76
N ILE A 187 -11.36 -1.52 -20.02
CA ILE A 187 -11.77 -2.66 -19.20
C ILE A 187 -11.20 -2.52 -17.79
N GLN A 188 -9.92 -2.17 -17.68
CA GLN A 188 -9.26 -1.94 -16.40
C GLN A 188 -9.95 -0.86 -15.56
N ILE A 189 -10.15 0.36 -16.10
CA ILE A 189 -10.83 1.43 -15.35
C ILE A 189 -12.24 1.01 -14.93
N SER A 190 -12.96 0.27 -15.79
CA SER A 190 -14.30 -0.22 -15.46
C SER A 190 -14.29 -1.15 -14.25
N ILE A 191 -13.33 -2.09 -14.20
CA ILE A 191 -13.14 -3.00 -13.06
C ILE A 191 -12.86 -2.20 -11.78
N GLU A 192 -11.98 -1.19 -11.85
CA GLU A 192 -11.60 -0.40 -10.67
C GLU A 192 -12.72 0.48 -10.15
N VAL A 193 -13.50 1.08 -11.05
CA VAL A 193 -14.69 1.86 -10.68
C VAL A 193 -15.75 0.96 -10.03
N ILE A 194 -15.97 -0.24 -10.58
CA ILE A 194 -16.87 -1.24 -9.97
C ILE A 194 -16.36 -1.64 -8.58
N LEU A 195 -15.06 -1.91 -8.44
CA LEU A 195 -14.44 -2.24 -7.15
C LEU A 195 -14.60 -1.10 -6.13
N MET A 196 -14.35 0.15 -6.52
CA MET A 196 -14.51 1.31 -5.65
C MET A 196 -15.97 1.53 -5.25
N GLY A 197 -16.92 1.36 -6.18
CA GLY A 197 -18.35 1.38 -5.88
C GLY A 197 -18.75 0.28 -4.88
N GLY A 198 -18.25 -0.95 -5.09
CA GLY A 198 -18.44 -2.07 -4.18
C GLY A 198 -17.84 -1.84 -2.79
N ILE A 199 -16.65 -1.26 -2.71
CA ILE A 199 -16.00 -0.86 -1.46
C ILE A 199 -16.80 0.22 -0.74
N ALA A 200 -17.21 1.29 -1.45
CA ALA A 200 -18.02 2.36 -0.87
C ALA A 200 -19.35 1.83 -0.31
N TRP A 201 -20.03 0.98 -1.08
CA TRP A 201 -21.25 0.30 -0.64
C TRP A 201 -21.00 -0.58 0.59
N PHE A 202 -19.98 -1.43 0.55
CA PHE A 202 -19.64 -2.30 1.68
C PHE A 202 -19.33 -1.48 2.94
N LEU A 203 -18.53 -0.43 2.81
CA LEU A 203 -18.15 0.43 3.92
C LEU A 203 -19.36 1.14 4.52
N ARG A 204 -20.21 1.72 3.68
CA ARG A 204 -21.38 2.47 4.13
C ARG A 204 -22.47 1.56 4.70
N VAL A 205 -22.78 0.46 4.05
CA VAL A 205 -23.98 -0.37 4.36
C VAL A 205 -23.70 -1.45 5.39
N LYS A 206 -22.53 -2.11 5.31
CA LYS A 206 -22.18 -3.23 6.21
C LYS A 206 -21.16 -2.82 7.26
N PHE A 207 -20.06 -2.21 6.86
CA PHE A 207 -18.96 -1.92 7.76
C PHE A 207 -19.33 -0.87 8.82
N SER A 208 -19.96 0.24 8.43
CA SER A 208 -20.33 1.35 9.35
C SER A 208 -21.30 0.95 10.47
N LYS A 209 -22.00 -0.18 10.32
CA LYS A 209 -22.95 -0.71 11.31
C LYS A 209 -22.28 -1.62 12.35
N ARG A 210 -20.97 -1.86 12.23
CA ARG A 210 -20.25 -2.73 13.14
C ARG A 210 -19.89 -1.97 14.43
N ASP A 211 -20.26 -2.56 15.56
CA ASP A 211 -19.96 -1.99 16.88
C ASP A 211 -18.48 -2.11 17.28
N ASP A 212 -17.73 -2.97 16.58
CA ASP A 212 -16.35 -3.29 16.89
C ASP A 212 -15.32 -2.44 16.15
N LEU A 213 -15.72 -1.42 15.38
CA LEU A 213 -14.81 -0.65 14.53
C LEU A 213 -13.77 0.14 15.32
N LEU A 214 -14.22 0.84 16.36
CA LEU A 214 -13.34 1.62 17.23
C LEU A 214 -12.55 0.72 18.17
N THR A 215 -13.19 -0.31 18.74
CA THR A 215 -12.57 -1.20 19.72
C THR A 215 -11.49 -2.10 19.09
N ASN A 216 -11.69 -2.56 17.86
CA ASN A 216 -10.70 -3.35 17.13
C ASN A 216 -9.69 -2.52 16.32
N ASN A 217 -9.65 -1.20 16.52
CA ASN A 217 -8.62 -0.31 15.97
C ASN A 217 -8.49 -0.34 14.44
N TYR A 218 -9.61 -0.46 13.74
CA TYR A 218 -9.63 -0.45 12.27
C TYR A 218 -9.00 0.81 11.67
N TRP A 219 -9.18 1.95 12.33
CA TRP A 219 -8.58 3.22 11.94
C TRP A 219 -7.04 3.23 12.07
N ILE A 220 -6.46 2.55 13.07
CA ILE A 220 -4.99 2.42 13.21
C ILE A 220 -4.45 1.57 12.06
N ASP A 221 -5.13 0.47 11.76
CA ASP A 221 -4.74 -0.41 10.66
C ASP A 221 -4.87 0.31 9.31
N ALA A 222 -5.82 1.23 9.16
CA ALA A 222 -5.89 2.09 7.98
C ALA A 222 -4.67 3.02 7.86
N LEU A 223 -4.27 3.67 8.96
CA LEU A 223 -3.07 4.50 9.00
C LEU A 223 -1.79 3.73 8.67
N LYS A 224 -1.67 2.47 9.11
CA LYS A 224 -0.50 1.62 8.78
C LYS A 224 -0.26 1.49 7.29
N ILE A 225 -1.32 1.32 6.50
CA ILE A 225 -1.17 1.21 5.04
C ILE A 225 -0.61 2.50 4.46
N PHE A 226 -1.13 3.66 4.88
CA PHE A 226 -0.61 4.95 4.43
C PHE A 226 0.85 5.14 4.81
N VAL A 227 1.25 4.72 6.01
CA VAL A 227 2.65 4.81 6.44
C VAL A 227 3.55 3.87 5.63
N VAL A 228 3.12 2.63 5.39
CA VAL A 228 3.85 1.68 4.54
C VAL A 228 4.00 2.22 3.13
N PHE A 229 2.92 2.71 2.54
CA PHE A 229 2.93 3.30 1.20
C PHE A 229 3.85 4.53 1.13
N ALA A 230 3.81 5.43 2.11
CA ALA A 230 4.67 6.61 2.14
C ALA A 230 6.15 6.26 2.31
N LEU A 231 6.49 5.37 3.25
CA LEU A 231 7.87 4.98 3.49
C LEU A 231 8.43 4.17 2.33
N PHE A 232 7.67 3.22 1.79
CA PHE A 232 8.17 2.38 0.72
C PHE A 232 8.05 3.07 -0.64
N GLY A 233 6.84 3.51 -1.02
CA GLY A 233 6.57 4.04 -2.36
C GLY A 233 7.06 5.46 -2.61
N ILE A 234 7.16 6.31 -1.58
CA ILE A 234 7.57 7.71 -1.75
C ILE A 234 9.03 7.93 -1.31
N THR A 235 9.55 7.09 -0.42
CA THR A 235 10.92 7.26 0.10
C THR A 235 11.85 6.16 -0.42
N PHE A 236 11.62 4.90 -0.04
CA PHE A 236 12.57 3.81 -0.32
C PHE A 236 12.74 3.50 -1.81
N ASP A 237 11.63 3.33 -2.54
CA ASP A 237 11.65 2.99 -3.97
C ASP A 237 12.30 4.11 -4.82
N PRO A 238 11.93 5.40 -4.67
CA PRO A 238 12.65 6.49 -5.31
C PRO A 238 14.14 6.57 -4.94
N LEU A 239 14.50 6.38 -3.67
CA LEU A 239 15.90 6.41 -3.25
C LEU A 239 16.71 5.33 -3.94
N LEU A 240 16.22 4.09 -3.98
CA LEU A 240 16.93 3.02 -4.67
C LEU A 240 17.00 3.26 -6.19
N LYS A 241 15.94 3.77 -6.82
CA LYS A 241 15.97 4.10 -8.26
C LYS A 241 17.02 5.14 -8.61
N ILE A 242 17.31 6.08 -7.70
CA ILE A 242 18.34 7.10 -7.92
C ILE A 242 19.75 6.51 -7.95
N PHE A 243 20.03 5.53 -7.08
CA PHE A 243 21.39 4.99 -6.90
C PHE A 243 21.64 3.68 -7.65
N PHE A 244 20.62 2.85 -7.84
CA PHE A 244 20.70 1.49 -8.40
C PHE A 244 19.81 1.34 -9.65
N GLY A 245 19.22 2.43 -10.14
CA GLY A 245 18.36 2.39 -11.32
C GLY A 245 19.10 1.89 -12.55
N ARG A 246 18.56 0.84 -13.17
CA ARG A 246 19.04 0.20 -14.40
C ARG A 246 18.00 0.26 -15.53
N PRO A 247 18.39 0.12 -16.81
CA PRO A 247 17.45 0.22 -17.92
C PRO A 247 16.47 -0.95 -17.91
N TYR A 248 15.29 -0.74 -18.47
CA TYR A 248 14.33 -1.82 -18.71
C TYR A 248 14.89 -2.84 -19.72
N TRP A 249 14.45 -4.10 -19.64
CA TRP A 249 14.94 -5.15 -20.55
C TRP A 249 14.68 -4.81 -22.02
N VAL A 250 13.51 -4.27 -22.33
CA VAL A 250 13.15 -3.81 -23.68
C VAL A 250 14.14 -2.80 -24.23
N HIS A 251 14.82 -2.02 -23.39
CA HIS A 251 15.83 -1.05 -23.81
C HIS A 251 17.20 -1.68 -24.09
N VAL A 252 17.50 -2.78 -23.41
CA VAL A 252 18.76 -3.53 -23.61
C VAL A 252 18.72 -4.34 -24.90
N ASP A 253 17.54 -4.77 -25.35
CA ASP A 253 17.35 -5.51 -26.60
C ASP A 253 16.34 -4.82 -27.54
N TYR A 254 16.41 -3.48 -27.59
CA TYR A 254 15.39 -2.67 -28.25
C TYR A 254 15.34 -2.89 -29.75
N GLN A 255 16.49 -3.03 -30.41
CA GLN A 255 16.53 -3.30 -31.85
C GLN A 255 15.78 -4.60 -32.19
N TYR A 256 16.02 -5.68 -31.42
CA TYR A 256 15.30 -6.94 -31.59
C TYR A 256 13.78 -6.76 -31.45
N VAL A 257 13.34 -6.02 -30.42
CA VAL A 257 11.91 -5.74 -30.20
C VAL A 257 11.31 -5.01 -31.39
N ILE A 258 11.98 -3.98 -31.91
CA ILE A 258 11.51 -3.20 -33.06
C ILE A 258 11.40 -4.06 -34.33
N ASP A 259 12.38 -4.92 -34.57
CA ASP A 259 12.41 -5.79 -35.74
C ASP A 259 11.21 -6.76 -35.75
N HIS A 260 10.83 -7.26 -34.56
CA HIS A 260 9.74 -8.21 -34.37
C HIS A 260 8.36 -7.56 -34.13
N LEU A 261 8.23 -6.23 -34.23
CA LEU A 261 6.92 -5.58 -34.18
C LEU A 261 6.02 -6.03 -35.34
N PRO A 262 4.68 -6.10 -35.14
CA PRO A 262 3.75 -6.51 -36.20
C PRO A 262 3.87 -5.66 -37.47
N ASP A 263 3.65 -6.26 -38.64
CA ASP A 263 3.76 -5.57 -39.95
C ASP A 263 2.82 -4.37 -40.10
N SER A 264 1.76 -4.30 -39.28
CA SER A 264 0.85 -3.15 -39.20
C SER A 264 1.53 -1.87 -38.69
N TRP A 265 2.79 -1.93 -38.25
CA TRP A 265 3.63 -0.81 -37.84
C TRP A 265 4.44 -0.25 -39.02
N THR A 266 3.87 0.72 -39.75
CA THR A 266 4.42 1.22 -41.02
C THR A 266 5.61 2.19 -40.90
N LYS A 267 6.02 2.56 -39.68
CA LYS A 267 7.12 3.50 -39.39
C LYS A 267 7.99 3.00 -38.25
N LYS A 268 8.64 1.84 -38.44
CA LYS A 268 9.60 1.29 -37.48
C LYS A 268 10.85 2.20 -37.44
N PRO A 269 11.34 2.62 -36.26
CA PRO A 269 12.59 3.36 -36.17
C PRO A 269 13.77 2.47 -36.59
N THR A 270 14.68 3.02 -37.37
CA THR A 270 15.92 2.33 -37.80
C THR A 270 17.11 2.85 -36.99
N ASN A 271 18.12 2.00 -36.75
CA ASN A 271 19.38 2.34 -36.07
C ASN A 271 19.22 2.75 -34.60
N VAL A 272 18.52 1.96 -33.81
CA VAL A 272 18.36 2.27 -32.38
C VAL A 272 19.55 1.71 -31.57
N ILE A 273 20.13 2.54 -30.71
CA ILE A 273 21.31 2.17 -29.90
C ILE A 273 20.87 1.52 -28.60
N ASN A 274 20.96 0.20 -28.47
CA ASN A 274 20.59 -0.53 -27.25
C ASN A 274 21.28 0.00 -25.97
N ALA A 275 20.59 -0.12 -24.84
CA ALA A 275 21.13 0.19 -23.52
C ALA A 275 22.14 -0.87 -23.09
N GLU A 276 23.16 -0.46 -22.30
CA GLU A 276 24.00 -1.41 -21.60
C GLU A 276 23.21 -2.12 -20.49
N TYR A 277 23.35 -3.45 -20.42
CA TYR A 277 22.81 -4.22 -19.31
C TYR A 277 23.58 -3.95 -18.01
N LEU A 278 22.86 -3.74 -16.92
CA LEU A 278 23.44 -3.49 -15.60
C LEU A 278 22.86 -4.48 -14.58
N ASP A 279 23.71 -5.01 -13.71
CA ASP A 279 23.24 -5.87 -12.61
C ASP A 279 22.56 -5.05 -11.51
N TRP A 280 21.64 -5.69 -10.78
CA TRP A 280 20.85 -5.06 -9.72
C TRP A 280 21.68 -4.49 -8.57
N TRP A 281 22.89 -5.02 -8.35
CA TRP A 281 23.79 -4.61 -7.26
C TRP A 281 24.72 -3.46 -7.64
N GLN A 282 24.78 -3.08 -8.93
CA GLN A 282 25.70 -2.05 -9.39
C GLN A 282 25.21 -0.66 -8.99
N ILE A 283 26.07 0.08 -8.29
CA ILE A 283 25.81 1.48 -7.92
C ILE A 283 26.12 2.35 -9.13
N GLN A 284 25.14 3.15 -9.55
CA GLN A 284 25.16 3.96 -10.76
C GLN A 284 25.40 5.46 -10.49
N GLY A 285 25.74 5.82 -9.26
CA GLY A 285 25.85 7.22 -8.82
C GLY A 285 24.48 7.88 -8.60
N PHE A 286 24.47 9.15 -8.19
CA PHE A 286 23.25 9.91 -7.93
C PHE A 286 22.63 10.43 -9.24
N LYS A 287 21.51 9.85 -9.68
CA LYS A 287 20.76 10.28 -10.88
C LYS A 287 19.68 11.31 -10.54
N ALA A 288 20.03 12.60 -10.57
CA ALA A 288 19.10 13.71 -10.27
C ALA A 288 17.90 13.78 -11.25
N GLU A 289 18.08 13.24 -12.45
CA GLU A 289 17.10 13.19 -13.53
C GLU A 289 15.87 12.38 -13.14
N TYR A 290 16.01 11.40 -12.25
CA TYR A 290 14.88 10.64 -11.73
C TYR A 290 13.89 11.55 -10.99
N TRP A 291 14.37 12.52 -10.20
CA TRP A 291 13.52 13.53 -9.57
C TRP A 291 12.93 14.51 -10.57
N ALA A 292 13.71 14.90 -11.58
CA ALA A 292 13.22 15.79 -12.64
C ALA A 292 12.07 15.14 -13.42
N PHE A 293 12.17 13.83 -13.68
CA PHE A 293 11.12 13.01 -14.25
C PHE A 293 9.89 12.89 -13.33
N LEU A 294 10.07 12.54 -12.04
CA LEU A 294 8.97 12.48 -11.07
C LEU A 294 8.21 13.80 -10.98
N LEU A 295 8.92 14.92 -11.11
CA LEU A 295 8.35 16.27 -11.08
C LEU A 295 7.83 16.74 -12.44
N ARG A 296 7.85 15.88 -13.48
CA ARG A 296 7.47 16.17 -14.87
C ARG A 296 8.16 17.42 -15.46
N LYS A 297 9.41 17.67 -15.06
CA LYS A 297 10.21 18.84 -15.50
C LYS A 297 10.98 18.61 -16.79
N VAL A 298 11.24 17.35 -17.15
CA VAL A 298 11.97 16.96 -18.36
C VAL A 298 11.12 15.89 -19.03
N GLY A 299 10.89 16.02 -20.34
CA GLY A 299 10.34 14.93 -21.15
C GLY A 299 11.31 13.74 -21.14
N GLU A 300 10.89 12.57 -21.61
CA GLU A 300 11.80 11.41 -21.72
C GLU A 300 12.96 11.66 -22.71
N GLY A 301 12.91 12.73 -23.49
CA GLY A 301 13.92 13.09 -24.48
C GLY A 301 15.12 13.83 -23.87
N THR A 302 16.16 13.07 -23.52
CA THR A 302 17.60 13.33 -23.78
C THR A 302 18.51 12.21 -23.24
N HIS A 303 18.00 11.33 -22.37
CA HIS A 303 18.75 10.16 -21.91
C HIS A 303 18.23 8.93 -22.63
N HIS A 304 19.07 8.33 -23.47
CA HIS A 304 18.63 7.34 -24.43
C HIS A 304 17.87 6.15 -23.81
N TRP A 305 18.01 5.85 -22.51
CA TRP A 305 17.23 4.79 -21.85
C TRP A 305 16.84 5.13 -20.41
N SER A 306 15.59 4.86 -20.02
CA SER A 306 15.11 5.13 -18.67
C SER A 306 15.68 4.12 -17.66
N ASN A 307 16.71 4.53 -16.91
CA ASN A 307 17.32 3.77 -15.82
C ASN A 307 16.41 3.66 -14.59
N LYS A 308 15.26 2.99 -14.74
CA LYS A 308 14.16 3.01 -13.78
C LYS A 308 13.61 1.62 -13.45
N ALA A 309 14.19 0.55 -13.97
CA ALA A 309 13.67 -0.81 -13.79
C ALA A 309 13.78 -1.27 -12.32
N PHE A 310 14.96 -1.11 -11.72
CA PHE A 310 15.21 -1.53 -10.35
C PHE A 310 14.99 -0.41 -9.33
N PRO A 311 14.37 -0.69 -8.16
CA PRO A 311 13.46 -1.81 -7.85
C PRO A 311 12.10 -1.66 -8.55
N SER A 312 11.27 -2.71 -8.60
CA SER A 312 9.96 -2.63 -9.28
C SER A 312 8.88 -1.92 -8.43
N GLY A 313 8.37 -0.81 -8.95
CA GLY A 313 7.22 -0.08 -8.38
C GLY A 313 5.87 -0.77 -8.62
N HIS A 314 5.77 -1.61 -9.65
CA HIS A 314 4.58 -2.44 -9.91
C HIS A 314 4.39 -3.47 -8.80
N MET A 315 5.47 -4.07 -8.32
CA MET A 315 5.41 -5.03 -7.22
C MET A 315 5.02 -4.37 -5.90
N ASN A 316 5.48 -3.15 -5.65
CA ASN A 316 5.01 -2.36 -4.51
C ASN A 316 3.50 -2.14 -4.55
N SER A 317 3.02 -1.59 -5.66
CA SER A 317 1.61 -1.22 -5.84
C SER A 317 0.69 -2.44 -5.76
N SER A 318 1.06 -3.54 -6.42
CA SER A 318 0.29 -4.79 -6.39
C SER A 318 0.33 -5.53 -5.04
N SER A 319 1.32 -5.25 -4.19
CA SER A 319 1.40 -5.82 -2.84
C SER A 319 0.53 -5.10 -1.80
N MET A 320 0.21 -3.82 -2.00
CA MET A 320 -0.66 -3.06 -1.11
C MET A 320 -2.04 -3.71 -0.86
N PRO A 321 -2.74 -4.26 -1.89
CA PRO A 321 -3.93 -5.09 -1.71
C PRO A 321 -3.81 -6.19 -0.67
N VAL A 322 -2.73 -6.98 -0.74
CA VAL A 322 -2.48 -8.11 0.17
C VAL A 322 -2.31 -7.61 1.59
N TYR A 323 -1.49 -6.59 1.79
CA TYR A 323 -1.26 -6.00 3.11
C TYR A 323 -2.53 -5.40 3.70
N GLY A 324 -3.31 -4.69 2.89
CA GLY A 324 -4.56 -4.12 3.35
C GLY A 324 -5.59 -5.16 3.70
N PHE A 325 -5.74 -6.20 2.88
CA PHE A 325 -6.66 -7.28 3.17
C PHE A 325 -6.28 -8.03 4.45
N LEU A 326 -4.98 -8.29 4.65
CA LEU A 326 -4.48 -8.88 5.89
C LEU A 326 -4.80 -8.03 7.11
N LEU A 327 -4.52 -6.72 7.07
CA LEU A 327 -4.78 -5.81 8.20
C LEU A 327 -6.27 -5.61 8.48
N TYR A 328 -7.11 -5.53 7.45
CA TYR A 328 -8.52 -5.19 7.61
C TYR A 328 -9.40 -6.40 7.90
N PHE A 329 -9.13 -7.55 7.29
CA PHE A 329 -10.08 -8.66 7.28
C PHE A 329 -9.53 -9.96 7.86
N MET A 330 -8.21 -10.11 7.93
CA MET A 330 -7.55 -11.35 8.39
C MET A 330 -6.56 -11.12 9.54
N ASN A 331 -6.61 -9.96 10.19
CA ASN A 331 -5.68 -9.62 11.26
C ASN A 331 -5.85 -10.60 12.44
N GLU A 332 -4.83 -11.42 12.69
CA GLU A 332 -4.80 -12.45 13.73
C GLU A 332 -4.99 -11.90 15.16
N LYS A 333 -4.72 -10.60 15.34
CA LYS A 333 -4.95 -9.89 16.60
C LYS A 333 -6.44 -9.71 16.90
N ARG A 334 -7.31 -9.86 15.91
CA ARG A 334 -8.76 -9.76 16.06
C ARG A 334 -9.33 -11.16 16.22
N LYS A 335 -10.20 -11.37 17.22
CA LYS A 335 -10.89 -12.65 17.49
C LYS A 335 -11.92 -13.03 16.40
N GLN A 336 -11.69 -12.62 15.15
CA GLN A 336 -12.60 -12.86 14.03
C GLN A 336 -12.31 -14.19 13.37
N LYS A 337 -13.36 -14.95 13.09
CA LYS A 337 -13.26 -16.14 12.25
C LYS A 337 -12.83 -15.73 10.84
N ILE A 338 -11.77 -16.37 10.35
CA ILE A 338 -11.36 -16.27 8.94
C ILE A 338 -12.20 -17.29 8.18
N THR A 339 -13.17 -16.79 7.43
CA THR A 339 -14.09 -17.58 6.61
C THR A 339 -13.44 -17.98 5.28
N CYS A 340 -13.99 -19.01 4.61
CA CYS A 340 -13.47 -19.50 3.33
C CYS A 340 -13.38 -18.39 2.25
N TRP A 341 -14.41 -17.52 2.15
CA TRP A 341 -14.38 -16.42 1.20
C TRP A 341 -13.21 -15.43 1.43
N LYS A 342 -12.75 -15.25 2.67
CA LYS A 342 -11.58 -14.41 2.95
C LYS A 342 -10.31 -15.06 2.44
N TRP A 343 -10.17 -16.37 2.60
CA TRP A 343 -9.07 -17.13 2.01
C TRP A 343 -9.07 -17.08 0.49
N PHE A 344 -10.25 -17.15 -0.13
CA PHE A 344 -10.39 -17.03 -1.58
C PHE A 344 -9.91 -15.66 -2.08
N ILE A 345 -10.37 -14.56 -1.47
CA ILE A 345 -9.94 -13.20 -1.85
C ILE A 345 -8.44 -13.00 -1.59
N PHE A 346 -7.93 -13.51 -0.46
CA PHE A 346 -6.49 -13.48 -0.18
C PHE A 346 -5.69 -14.23 -1.25
N GLY A 347 -6.12 -15.43 -1.62
CA GLY A 347 -5.51 -16.22 -2.71
C GLY A 347 -5.55 -15.49 -4.05
N PHE A 348 -6.67 -14.82 -4.37
CA PHE A 348 -6.77 -13.98 -5.56
C PHE A 348 -5.72 -12.87 -5.59
N PHE A 349 -5.51 -12.15 -4.48
CA PHE A 349 -4.48 -11.11 -4.44
C PHE A 349 -3.06 -11.66 -4.55
N ILE A 350 -2.79 -12.84 -3.97
CA ILE A 350 -1.49 -13.52 -4.14
C ILE A 350 -1.28 -13.93 -5.60
N ALA A 351 -2.30 -14.51 -6.24
CA ALA A 351 -2.26 -14.85 -7.66
C ALA A 351 -2.05 -13.60 -8.53
N ASN A 352 -2.69 -12.48 -8.19
CA ASN A 352 -2.50 -11.22 -8.89
C ASN A 352 -1.07 -10.68 -8.80
N ILE A 353 -0.41 -10.79 -7.64
CA ILE A 353 1.02 -10.43 -7.49
C ILE A 353 1.89 -11.32 -8.36
N ALA A 354 1.64 -12.64 -8.37
CA ALA A 354 2.40 -13.58 -9.20
C ALA A 354 2.22 -13.28 -10.70
N MET A 355 0.97 -13.04 -11.14
CA MET A 355 0.68 -12.63 -12.51
C MET A 355 1.32 -11.29 -12.85
N MET A 356 1.34 -10.33 -11.92
CA MET A 356 2.04 -9.06 -12.11
C MET A 356 3.53 -9.27 -12.37
N ALA A 357 4.18 -10.07 -11.52
CA ALA A 357 5.60 -10.36 -11.68
C ALA A 357 5.88 -11.05 -13.03
N PHE A 358 5.08 -12.06 -13.38
CA PHE A 358 5.24 -12.76 -14.65
C PHE A 358 5.04 -11.83 -15.85
N MET A 359 3.96 -11.05 -15.86
CA MET A 359 3.64 -10.13 -16.95
C MET A 359 4.69 -9.04 -17.12
N GLN A 360 5.34 -8.58 -16.06
CA GLN A 360 6.40 -7.57 -16.16
C GLN A 360 7.71 -8.12 -16.76
N ILE A 361 8.02 -9.40 -16.57
CA ILE A 361 9.14 -10.04 -17.29
C ILE A 361 8.76 -10.27 -18.75
N LEU A 362 7.54 -10.78 -18.96
CA LEU A 362 6.97 -11.05 -20.28
C LEU A 362 6.94 -9.79 -21.15
N SER A 363 6.50 -8.66 -20.62
CA SER A 363 6.50 -7.37 -21.30
C SER A 363 7.87 -6.74 -21.45
N ARG A 364 8.95 -7.42 -21.03
CA ARG A 364 10.32 -6.91 -21.09
C ARG A 364 10.50 -5.60 -20.28
N THR A 365 9.64 -5.35 -19.30
CA THR A 365 9.68 -4.13 -18.46
C THR A 365 10.43 -4.33 -17.15
N HIS A 366 10.68 -5.56 -16.72
CA HIS A 366 11.51 -5.82 -15.54
C HIS A 366 12.29 -7.12 -15.68
N TYR A 367 13.35 -7.21 -14.89
CA TYR A 367 14.05 -8.47 -14.68
C TYR A 367 13.51 -9.20 -13.45
N LEU A 368 13.81 -10.50 -13.34
CA LEU A 368 13.37 -11.30 -12.20
C LEU A 368 13.89 -10.74 -10.87
N THR A 369 15.14 -10.27 -10.83
CA THR A 369 15.71 -9.69 -9.60
C THR A 369 15.04 -8.38 -9.19
N ASP A 370 14.56 -7.54 -10.12
CA ASP A 370 13.82 -6.31 -9.79
C ASP A 370 12.56 -6.63 -8.98
N LEU A 371 11.85 -7.65 -9.43
CA LEU A 371 10.55 -8.05 -8.91
C LEU A 371 10.72 -8.76 -7.56
N MET A 372 11.63 -9.73 -7.50
CA MET A 372 11.86 -10.52 -6.29
C MET A 372 12.50 -9.67 -5.19
N PHE A 373 13.42 -8.75 -5.52
CA PHE A 373 13.97 -7.81 -4.55
C PHE A 373 12.88 -6.96 -3.90
N SER A 374 12.00 -6.34 -4.71
CA SER A 374 10.88 -5.56 -4.20
C SER A 374 10.01 -6.39 -3.24
N LEU A 375 9.69 -7.64 -3.60
CA LEU A 375 8.90 -8.54 -2.76
C LEU A 375 9.61 -8.91 -1.45
N ILE A 376 10.92 -9.22 -1.47
CA ILE A 376 11.71 -9.51 -0.26
C ILE A 376 11.65 -8.33 0.69
N ILE A 377 11.95 -7.13 0.19
CA ILE A 377 11.95 -5.93 1.02
C ILE A 377 10.54 -5.71 1.55
N LEU A 378 9.49 -5.73 0.73
CA LEU A 378 8.12 -5.52 1.18
C LEU A 378 7.71 -6.51 2.28
N LEU A 379 8.03 -7.80 2.14
CA LEU A 379 7.70 -8.84 3.12
C LEU A 379 8.39 -8.62 4.48
N ILE A 380 9.62 -8.11 4.48
CA ILE A 380 10.39 -7.81 5.70
C ILE A 380 9.96 -6.46 6.29
N PHE A 381 9.94 -5.43 5.45
CA PHE A 381 9.72 -4.04 5.82
C PHE A 381 8.28 -3.81 6.31
N PHE A 382 7.29 -4.48 5.71
CA PHE A 382 5.89 -4.36 6.14
C PHE A 382 5.71 -4.71 7.62
N GLN A 383 6.32 -5.81 8.09
CA GLN A 383 6.21 -6.22 9.49
C GLN A 383 6.87 -5.21 10.44
N LEU A 384 8.05 -4.71 10.06
CA LEU A 384 8.78 -3.71 10.84
C LEU A 384 8.01 -2.40 10.91
N VAL A 385 7.50 -1.91 9.78
CA VAL A 385 6.73 -0.66 9.70
C VAL A 385 5.40 -0.80 10.42
N ALA A 386 4.67 -1.90 10.27
CA ALA A 386 3.41 -2.11 10.99
C ALA A 386 3.63 -2.10 12.51
N TYR A 387 4.71 -2.74 12.99
CA TYR A 387 5.10 -2.74 14.40
C TYR A 387 5.52 -1.34 14.89
N ALA A 388 6.38 -0.64 14.15
CA ALA A 388 6.81 0.71 14.47
C ALA A 388 5.64 1.71 14.48
N THR A 389 4.72 1.59 13.52
CA THR A 389 3.53 2.44 13.41
C THR A 389 2.61 2.26 14.62
N ASP A 390 2.37 1.01 15.07
CA ASP A 390 1.66 0.76 16.33
C ASP A 390 2.31 1.54 17.48
N HIS A 391 3.63 1.41 17.65
CA HIS A 391 4.35 2.08 18.73
C HIS A 391 4.31 3.60 18.68
N VAL A 392 4.47 4.19 17.50
CA VAL A 392 4.45 5.64 17.31
C VAL A 392 3.05 6.19 17.56
N ILE A 393 2.01 5.58 16.99
CA ILE A 393 0.62 6.01 17.19
C ILE A 393 0.28 5.98 18.68
N TYR A 394 0.60 4.89 19.38
CA TYR A 394 0.34 4.81 20.82
C TYR A 394 1.13 5.83 21.64
N LYS A 395 2.37 6.12 21.25
CA LYS A 395 3.17 7.16 21.89
C LYS A 395 2.54 8.54 21.68
N VAL A 396 2.14 8.88 20.45
CA VAL A 396 1.50 10.16 20.15
C VAL A 396 0.19 10.31 20.92
N LEU A 397 -0.67 9.30 20.90
CA LEU A 397 -1.91 9.30 21.68
C LEU A 397 -1.63 9.49 23.17
N SER A 398 -0.63 8.79 23.73
CA SER A 398 -0.26 8.95 25.14
C SER A 398 0.15 10.38 25.50
N LEU A 399 0.86 11.08 24.61
CA LEU A 399 1.26 12.47 24.82
C LEU A 399 0.06 13.42 24.77
N ILE A 400 -0.83 13.23 23.78
CA ILE A 400 -2.06 14.01 23.64
C ILE A 400 -2.92 13.84 24.91
N TRP A 401 -3.06 12.61 25.39
CA TRP A 401 -3.85 12.26 26.57
C TRP A 401 -3.24 12.76 27.87
N ASN A 402 -1.92 12.65 28.05
CA ASN A 402 -1.25 13.24 29.22
C ASN A 402 -1.44 14.76 29.27
N LYS A 403 -1.46 15.45 28.12
CA LYS A 403 -1.71 16.90 28.05
C LYS A 403 -3.14 17.29 28.43
N GLN A 404 -4.09 16.37 28.35
CA GLN A 404 -5.50 16.64 28.66
C GLN A 404 -5.85 16.50 30.15
N ASN A 405 -4.89 16.12 31.01
CA ASN A 405 -5.09 16.00 32.47
C ASN A 405 -6.30 15.17 32.90
N LYS A 406 -6.81 14.27 32.04
CA LYS A 406 -7.87 13.33 32.43
C LYS A 406 -7.26 12.27 33.32
N ARG A 407 -7.90 11.98 34.46
CA ARG A 407 -7.54 10.82 35.29
C ARG A 407 -7.94 9.56 34.54
N TYR A 408 -6.99 8.67 34.30
CA TYR A 408 -7.24 7.42 33.59
C TYR A 408 -7.43 6.28 34.57
N SER A 409 -8.39 5.40 34.31
CA SER A 409 -8.45 4.14 35.05
C SER A 409 -7.41 3.17 34.51
N MET A 410 -6.65 2.53 35.40
CA MET A 410 -5.68 1.51 35.03
C MET A 410 -6.09 0.16 35.59
N VAL A 411 -5.99 -0.87 34.76
CA VAL A 411 -6.18 -2.27 35.12
C VAL A 411 -4.82 -2.97 35.02
N LYS A 412 -4.42 -3.65 36.08
CA LYS A 412 -3.18 -4.42 36.14
C LYS A 412 -3.53 -5.89 36.06
N LEU A 413 -3.11 -6.56 34.99
CA LEU A 413 -3.19 -8.01 34.87
C LEU A 413 -1.83 -8.62 35.16
N ASN A 414 -1.75 -9.54 36.11
CA ASN A 414 -0.54 -10.27 36.44
C ASN A 414 -0.82 -11.77 36.39
N ASN A 415 -0.05 -12.51 35.60
CA ASN A 415 -0.15 -13.96 35.49
C ASN A 415 1.05 -14.71 36.12
N GLY A 416 1.80 -14.06 37.01
CA GLY A 416 3.00 -14.59 37.66
C GLY A 416 4.28 -14.37 36.85
N GLN A 417 4.25 -14.58 35.53
CA GLN A 417 5.42 -14.38 34.67
C GLN A 417 5.50 -12.98 34.06
N LYS A 418 4.34 -12.38 33.76
CA LYS A 418 4.23 -11.08 33.10
C LYS A 418 3.18 -10.23 33.76
N THR A 419 3.52 -8.96 33.95
CA THR A 419 2.58 -7.91 34.31
C THR A 419 2.24 -7.08 33.08
N ILE A 420 0.95 -6.91 32.85
CA ILE A 420 0.38 -6.08 31.79
C ILE A 420 -0.36 -4.92 32.46
N LEU A 421 0.02 -3.70 32.11
CA LEU A 421 -0.73 -2.50 32.47
C LEU A 421 -1.65 -2.13 31.32
N LEU A 422 -2.93 -2.02 31.63
CA LEU A 422 -3.99 -1.58 30.72
C LEU A 422 -4.49 -0.20 31.17
N LEU A 423 -4.57 0.77 30.27
CA LEU A 423 -5.17 2.07 30.52
C LEU A 423 -6.55 2.10 29.89
N ASP A 424 -7.59 2.36 30.68
CA ASP A 424 -8.96 2.59 30.21
C ASP A 424 -9.11 4.04 29.75
N ILE A 425 -9.33 4.22 28.46
CA ILE A 425 -9.48 5.51 27.80
C ILE A 425 -10.78 5.47 27.03
N ASP A 426 -11.73 6.31 27.44
CA ASP A 426 -13.06 6.41 26.85
C ASP A 426 -13.78 5.04 26.75
N GLY A 427 -13.56 4.15 27.73
CA GLY A 427 -14.16 2.81 27.81
C GLY A 427 -13.38 1.70 27.09
N VAL A 428 -12.18 2.00 26.57
CA VAL A 428 -11.32 1.05 25.86
C VAL A 428 -10.04 0.79 26.67
N LEU A 429 -9.75 -0.48 26.96
CA LEU A 429 -8.54 -0.90 27.69
C LEU A 429 -7.34 -1.06 26.75
N TRP A 430 -6.31 -0.24 26.95
CA TRP A 430 -5.10 -0.17 26.12
C TRP A 430 -3.89 -0.72 26.84
N ILE A 431 -3.15 -1.68 26.26
CA ILE A 431 -1.88 -2.13 26.86
C ILE A 431 -0.82 -1.04 26.73
N VAL A 432 -0.48 -0.40 27.84
CA VAL A 432 0.52 0.67 27.91
C VAL A 432 1.90 0.16 28.33
N ALA A 433 1.97 -0.95 29.08
CA ALA A 433 3.21 -1.63 29.42
C ALA A 433 3.04 -3.14 29.51
N LYS A 434 4.06 -3.88 29.06
CA LYS A 434 4.19 -5.32 29.27
C LYS A 434 5.60 -5.59 29.78
N VAL A 435 5.71 -6.15 30.96
CA VAL A 435 7.00 -6.34 31.63
C VAL A 435 7.02 -7.73 32.25
N ILE A 436 8.18 -8.38 32.17
CA ILE A 436 8.43 -9.60 32.95
C ILE A 436 8.30 -9.22 34.42
N THR A 437 7.45 -9.91 35.18
CA THR A 437 7.10 -9.54 36.56
C THR A 437 8.35 -9.38 37.43
N ALA A 438 9.35 -10.25 37.26
CA ALA A 438 10.63 -10.18 37.95
C ALA A 438 11.48 -8.93 37.62
N LYS A 439 11.25 -8.27 36.48
CA LYS A 439 11.98 -7.06 36.03
C LYS A 439 11.18 -5.77 36.17
N ILE A 440 10.04 -5.81 36.86
CA ILE A 440 9.09 -4.69 36.93
C ILE A 440 9.72 -3.43 37.51
N ASN A 441 10.49 -3.57 38.60
CA ASN A 441 11.16 -2.47 39.30
C ASN A 441 12.30 -1.82 38.49
N LYS A 442 12.82 -2.51 37.46
CA LYS A 442 13.84 -1.98 36.55
C LYS A 442 13.24 -1.39 35.26
N SER A 443 11.94 -1.58 35.01
CA SER A 443 11.31 -1.15 33.77
C SER A 443 11.00 0.35 33.80
N LYS A 444 11.78 1.12 33.02
CA LYS A 444 11.50 2.54 32.75
C LYS A 444 10.08 2.75 32.20
N LYS A 445 9.61 1.82 31.36
CA LYS A 445 8.26 1.84 30.78
C LYS A 445 7.18 1.62 31.83
N TYR A 446 7.38 0.71 32.78
CA TYR A 446 6.44 0.51 33.89
C TYR A 446 6.36 1.76 34.78
N LYS A 447 7.52 2.28 35.20
CA LYS A 447 7.59 3.49 36.05
C LYS A 447 6.97 4.72 35.39
N TYR A 448 7.15 4.89 34.08
CA TYR A 448 6.55 6.00 33.33
C TYR A 448 5.02 6.02 33.45
N TRP A 449 4.39 4.86 33.33
CA TRP A 449 2.94 4.69 33.42
C TRP A 449 2.45 4.48 34.86
N HIS A 450 3.31 4.55 35.87
CA HIS A 450 2.90 4.41 37.28
C HIS A 450 2.92 5.76 38.03
N ARG A 451 3.09 6.89 37.30
CA ARG A 451 3.15 8.27 37.85
C ARG A 451 1.76 8.86 38.14
N ASP A 452 1.75 9.98 38.85
CA ASP A 452 0.69 10.52 39.73
C ASP A 452 -0.69 10.89 39.13
N ASN A 453 -1.07 10.43 37.94
CA ASN A 453 -2.34 10.80 37.28
C ASN A 453 -3.28 9.62 36.98
N ILE A 454 -3.14 8.50 37.69
CA ILE A 454 -3.79 7.22 37.36
C ILE A 454 -4.58 6.66 38.55
N ILE A 455 -5.83 6.30 38.31
CA ILE A 455 -6.71 5.64 39.28
C ILE A 455 -6.70 4.14 38.99
N TYR A 456 -6.33 3.31 39.96
CA TYR A 456 -6.43 1.86 39.81
C TYR A 456 -7.87 1.40 40.01
N LYS A 457 -8.46 0.75 38.99
CA LYS A 457 -9.70 -0.02 39.19
C LYS A 457 -9.29 -1.39 39.71
N LYS A 458 -9.86 -1.79 40.86
CA LYS A 458 -9.67 -3.13 41.42
C LYS A 458 -10.31 -4.19 40.54
#